data_AF-A0A183U1K1-F1
#
_entry.id   AF-A0A183U1K1-F1
#
_cell.length_a   1.000
_cell.length_b   1.000
_cell.length_c   1.000
_cell.angle_alpha   90.00
_cell.angle_beta   90.00
_cell.angle_gamma   90.00
#
_symmetry.space_group_name_H-M   'P 1'
#
loop_
_entity.id
_entity.type
_entity.pdbx_description
1 polymer ?
#
loop_
_entity_poly.entity_id
_entity_poly.type
_entity_poly.pdbx_seq_one_letter_code
_entity_poly.pdbx_strand_id
1 'polypeptide(L)'
;LVKFFFTYSELKLPESEYCAESYLEVRERNASGSIISRACRLEDFQTTITGEAFWIKLRYNGAEGNDLDVETVKPELNFKFAKVFGGIVTGHVISSPSPDDWRSIDYRPVEWSIIGKEEHWLMISISKIEIPDERDENEDTEQRDILKGLTFNEGLCHRNQLNEECGPVVFVHAGYSPPKDFIIKSHIATIQFNAPPGSLFSLRWQEIPIATANATLHAPNKTEIDESAVFTCGGALIPTYEPQYLTNPGGTAPDGSFTTVMPITTTTDRWHRYSHYGNPYRAGGYADNLKCRWTIVRPQFAGVSIRIVSMDLEEHVDCRFDYFALAAGDTSMVSFENGQVKYVASCFIR
;
A
#
# COMPACT_ATOMS: atom_id res chain seq x y z
N LEU A 1 -0.15 -12.94 -11.85
CA LEU A 1 0.91 -13.93 -12.15
C LEU A 1 0.58 -15.25 -11.48
N VAL A 2 0.28 -16.28 -12.26
CA VAL A 2 0.13 -17.66 -11.74
C VAL A 2 1.51 -18.27 -11.69
N LYS A 3 1.91 -18.76 -10.53
CA LYS A 3 3.14 -19.53 -10.36
C LYS A 3 2.78 -20.99 -10.23
N PHE A 4 3.73 -21.86 -10.53
CA PHE A 4 3.65 -23.26 -10.18
C PHE A 4 4.61 -23.50 -9.03
N PHE A 5 4.21 -24.30 -8.06
CA PHE A 5 5.15 -24.89 -7.14
C PHE A 5 5.48 -26.30 -7.59
N PHE A 6 6.68 -26.73 -7.26
CA PHE A 6 7.19 -28.05 -7.54
C PHE A 6 7.79 -28.62 -6.26
N THR A 7 7.30 -29.77 -5.80
CA THR A 7 7.74 -30.46 -4.58
C THR A 7 8.11 -31.90 -4.91
N TYR A 8 9.29 -32.32 -4.47
CA TYR A 8 9.79 -33.68 -4.66
C TYR A 8 9.26 -34.58 -3.55
N SER A 9 8.73 -35.74 -3.91
CA SER A 9 8.33 -36.77 -2.92
C SER A 9 9.25 -37.99 -2.94
N GLU A 10 9.86 -38.30 -4.08
CA GLU A 10 10.76 -39.45 -4.20
C GLU A 10 11.70 -39.27 -5.40
N LEU A 11 12.98 -39.60 -5.20
CA LEU A 11 13.99 -39.66 -6.26
C LEU A 11 14.91 -40.86 -5.99
N LYS A 12 14.86 -41.86 -6.87
CA LYS A 12 15.77 -43.01 -6.88
C LYS A 12 16.58 -42.98 -8.15
N LEU A 13 17.86 -42.62 -8.05
CA LEU A 13 18.81 -42.65 -9.16
C LEU A 13 20.12 -43.32 -8.73
N PRO A 14 20.83 -43.97 -9.66
CA PRO A 14 22.19 -44.43 -9.41
C PRO A 14 23.09 -43.27 -8.98
N GLU A 15 23.97 -43.53 -8.01
CA GLU A 15 24.95 -42.53 -7.59
C GLU A 15 25.88 -42.18 -8.76
N SER A 16 26.14 -40.89 -8.92
CA SER A 16 27.05 -40.37 -9.93
C SER A 16 27.85 -39.23 -9.34
N GLU A 17 29.16 -39.30 -9.48
CA GLU A 17 30.05 -38.20 -9.09
C GLU A 17 29.64 -36.92 -9.84
N TYR A 18 29.41 -35.84 -9.09
CA TYR A 18 28.90 -34.56 -9.61
C TYR A 18 27.56 -34.66 -10.38
N CYS A 19 26.79 -35.73 -10.19
CA CYS A 19 25.55 -35.98 -10.91
C CYS A 19 25.72 -35.84 -12.43
N ALA A 20 26.77 -36.47 -12.98
CA ALA A 20 27.11 -36.39 -14.41
C ALA A 20 26.32 -37.41 -15.26
N GLU A 21 26.13 -38.63 -14.75
CA GLU A 21 25.58 -39.76 -15.50
C GLU A 21 24.06 -39.92 -15.33
N SER A 22 23.60 -39.88 -14.08
CA SER A 22 22.19 -39.92 -13.72
C SER A 22 21.85 -38.69 -12.88
N TYR A 23 20.88 -37.90 -13.32
CA TYR A 23 20.46 -36.67 -12.63
C TYR A 23 19.08 -36.21 -13.07
N LEU A 24 18.43 -35.44 -12.20
CA LEU A 24 17.27 -34.64 -12.52
C LEU A 24 17.70 -33.17 -12.54
N GLU A 25 17.36 -32.47 -13.61
CA GLU A 25 17.70 -31.06 -13.83
C GLU A 25 16.43 -30.26 -14.04
N VAL A 26 16.31 -29.14 -13.31
CA VAL A 26 15.20 -28.19 -13.41
C VAL A 26 15.76 -26.84 -13.79
N ARG A 27 15.17 -26.25 -14.84
CA ARG A 27 15.52 -24.95 -15.40
C ARG A 27 14.32 -24.02 -15.46
N GLU A 28 14.60 -22.73 -15.57
CA GLU A 28 13.58 -21.73 -15.85
C GLU A 28 13.07 -21.82 -17.30
N ARG A 29 11.75 -21.93 -17.48
CA ARG A 29 11.00 -21.75 -18.75
C ARG A 29 11.30 -22.74 -19.88
N ASN A 30 12.56 -22.98 -20.26
CA ASN A 30 12.97 -23.80 -21.39
C ASN A 30 14.35 -24.46 -21.17
N ALA A 31 14.79 -25.28 -22.14
CA ALA A 31 16.05 -26.03 -22.09
C ALA A 31 17.31 -25.14 -22.03
N SER A 32 17.23 -23.89 -22.49
CA SER A 32 18.32 -22.91 -22.45
C SER A 32 18.25 -21.99 -21.23
N GLY A 33 17.24 -22.15 -20.38
CA GLY A 33 17.08 -21.37 -19.15
C GLY A 33 18.19 -21.61 -18.14
N SER A 34 18.27 -20.71 -17.17
CA SER A 34 19.12 -20.85 -15.99
C SER A 34 18.78 -22.15 -15.26
N ILE A 35 19.81 -22.82 -14.76
CA ILE A 35 19.64 -24.04 -13.95
C ILE A 35 19.20 -23.59 -12.56
N ILE A 36 17.98 -23.98 -12.17
CA ILE A 36 17.46 -23.78 -10.82
C ILE A 36 18.09 -24.82 -9.90
N SER A 37 18.10 -26.08 -10.34
CA SER A 37 18.68 -27.17 -9.58
C SER A 37 19.07 -28.33 -10.50
N ARG A 38 20.15 -29.02 -10.14
CA ARG A 38 20.52 -30.32 -10.68
C ARG A 38 20.90 -31.21 -9.51
N ALA A 39 20.32 -32.40 -9.45
CA ALA A 39 20.57 -33.32 -8.36
C ALA A 39 20.40 -34.79 -8.77
N CYS A 40 21.16 -35.65 -8.10
CA CYS A 40 21.12 -37.09 -8.26
C CYS A 40 20.68 -37.79 -6.96
N ARG A 41 20.58 -37.05 -5.85
CA ARG A 41 19.95 -37.48 -4.60
C ARG A 41 18.86 -36.48 -4.20
N LEU A 42 17.87 -36.94 -3.42
CA LEU A 42 16.76 -36.09 -2.98
C LEU A 42 17.21 -34.95 -2.05
N GLU A 43 18.25 -35.19 -1.24
CA GLU A 43 18.82 -34.23 -0.28
C GLU A 43 19.48 -33.02 -0.97
N ASP A 44 19.88 -33.17 -2.23
CA ASP A 44 20.50 -32.11 -3.03
C ASP A 44 19.45 -31.12 -3.58
N PHE A 45 18.15 -31.44 -3.46
CA PHE A 45 17.06 -30.60 -3.94
C PHE A 45 16.54 -29.65 -2.86
N GLN A 46 16.27 -28.41 -3.28
CA GLN A 46 15.37 -27.55 -2.53
C GLN A 46 13.97 -28.18 -2.53
N THR A 47 13.38 -28.39 -1.34
CA THR A 47 12.17 -29.20 -1.18
C THR A 47 10.95 -28.64 -1.91
N THR A 48 10.88 -27.32 -2.11
CA THR A 48 9.84 -26.68 -2.91
C THR A 48 10.41 -25.50 -3.70
N ILE A 49 10.11 -25.47 -4.99
CA ILE A 49 10.55 -24.42 -5.93
C ILE A 49 9.31 -23.76 -6.51
N THR A 50 9.30 -22.42 -6.64
CA THR A 50 8.20 -21.69 -7.28
C THR A 50 8.67 -20.90 -8.50
N GLY A 51 7.86 -20.86 -9.56
CA GLY A 51 8.23 -20.24 -10.83
C GLY A 51 7.08 -20.17 -11.81
N GLU A 52 7.20 -19.36 -12.86
CA GLU A 52 6.16 -19.22 -13.89
C GLU A 52 6.09 -20.42 -14.83
N ALA A 53 7.25 -21.01 -15.14
CA ALA A 53 7.39 -22.17 -16.01
C ALA A 53 8.68 -22.89 -15.66
N PHE A 54 8.63 -24.22 -15.65
CA PHE A 54 9.78 -25.08 -15.40
C PHE A 54 10.06 -25.94 -16.61
N TRP A 55 11.33 -26.09 -16.94
CA TRP A 55 11.79 -27.12 -17.85
C TRP A 55 12.49 -28.19 -17.03
N ILE A 56 12.07 -29.44 -17.19
CA ILE A 56 12.51 -30.55 -16.36
C ILE A 56 13.08 -31.63 -17.26
N LYS A 57 14.29 -32.09 -16.94
CA LYS A 57 14.95 -33.19 -17.64
C LYS A 57 15.45 -34.22 -16.64
N LEU A 58 14.99 -35.44 -16.82
CA LEU A 58 15.56 -36.62 -16.19
C LEU A 58 16.57 -37.27 -17.14
N ARG A 59 17.83 -37.40 -16.70
CA ARG A 59 18.83 -38.26 -17.33
C ARG A 59 19.03 -39.48 -16.44
N TYR A 60 18.88 -40.66 -17.00
CA TYR A 60 19.15 -41.92 -16.34
C TYR A 60 20.14 -42.71 -17.18
N ASN A 61 21.21 -43.19 -16.55
CA ASN A 61 22.15 -44.14 -17.11
C ASN A 61 22.12 -45.40 -16.23
N GLY A 62 21.52 -46.48 -16.75
CA GLY A 62 21.49 -47.77 -16.08
C GLY A 62 22.79 -48.51 -16.32
N ALA A 63 23.35 -49.14 -15.29
CA ALA A 63 24.51 -50.00 -15.47
C ALA A 63 24.14 -51.18 -16.38
N GLU A 64 24.67 -51.22 -17.60
CA GLU A 64 24.64 -52.42 -18.45
C GLU A 64 25.69 -53.41 -17.93
N GLY A 65 25.35 -54.14 -16.87
CA GLY A 65 26.23 -55.14 -16.27
C GLY A 65 25.55 -56.50 -16.21
N ASN A 66 26.12 -57.50 -16.89
CA ASN A 66 25.80 -58.93 -16.74
C ASN A 66 26.23 -59.48 -15.36
N ASP A 67 26.01 -58.74 -14.28
CA ASP A 67 26.42 -59.11 -12.94
C ASP A 67 25.19 -59.37 -12.08
N LEU A 68 25.01 -60.63 -11.69
CA LEU A 68 23.79 -61.17 -11.08
C LEU A 68 23.53 -60.68 -9.64
N ASP A 69 24.41 -59.82 -9.09
CA ASP A 69 24.40 -59.39 -7.69
C ASP A 69 24.29 -57.86 -7.47
N VAL A 70 24.11 -57.05 -8.53
CA VAL A 70 23.81 -55.62 -8.35
C VAL A 70 22.30 -55.43 -8.44
N GLU A 71 21.65 -55.10 -7.32
CA GLU A 71 20.26 -54.64 -7.33
C GLU A 71 20.11 -53.53 -8.38
N THR A 72 19.49 -53.86 -9.51
CA THR A 72 19.14 -52.87 -10.54
C THR A 72 18.23 -51.84 -9.89
N VAL A 73 18.79 -50.69 -9.54
CA VAL A 73 18.04 -49.55 -9.01
C VAL A 73 17.00 -49.17 -10.05
N LYS A 74 15.75 -49.53 -9.79
CA LYS A 74 14.62 -49.13 -10.63
C LYS A 74 14.44 -47.62 -10.44
N PRO A 75 14.66 -46.80 -11.48
CA PRO A 75 14.55 -45.37 -11.31
C PRO A 75 13.12 -44.98 -10.98
N GLU A 76 12.96 -44.13 -9.98
CA GLU A 76 11.66 -43.63 -9.53
C GLU A 76 11.74 -42.13 -9.33
N LEU A 77 10.79 -41.41 -9.91
CA LEU A 77 10.66 -39.97 -9.78
C LEU A 77 9.19 -39.65 -9.51
N ASN A 78 8.91 -39.26 -8.27
CA ASN A 78 7.60 -38.80 -7.85
C ASN A 78 7.72 -37.33 -7.44
N PHE A 79 6.94 -36.46 -8.09
CA PHE A 79 6.85 -35.05 -7.73
C PHE A 79 5.40 -34.58 -7.76
N LYS A 80 5.11 -33.59 -6.94
CA LYS A 80 3.84 -32.87 -6.90
C LYS A 80 4.04 -31.48 -7.47
N PHE A 81 3.11 -31.05 -8.30
CA PHE A 81 3.08 -29.68 -8.77
C PHE A 81 1.64 -29.16 -8.68
N ALA A 82 1.50 -27.88 -8.37
CA ALA A 82 0.20 -27.22 -8.47
C ALA A 82 0.38 -25.73 -8.76
N LYS A 83 -0.70 -25.11 -9.22
CA LYS A 83 -0.79 -23.66 -9.36
C LYS A 83 -0.82 -23.03 -7.97
N VAL A 84 -0.02 -21.99 -7.79
CA VAL A 84 -0.02 -21.10 -6.63
C VAL A 84 -0.25 -19.68 -7.09
N PHE A 85 -1.00 -18.96 -6.28
CA PHE A 85 -1.38 -17.58 -6.51
C PHE A 85 -0.73 -16.72 -5.45
N GLY A 86 -0.30 -15.53 -5.82
CA GLY A 86 0.34 -14.63 -4.87
C GLY A 86 1.83 -14.88 -4.65
N GLY A 87 2.29 -14.51 -3.46
CA GLY A 87 3.67 -14.62 -3.00
C GLY A 87 4.58 -13.49 -3.48
N ILE A 88 5.89 -13.70 -3.34
CA ILE A 88 6.90 -12.71 -3.73
C ILE A 88 6.86 -12.52 -5.25
N VAL A 89 6.81 -11.27 -5.71
CA VAL A 89 6.73 -10.92 -7.12
C VAL A 89 8.14 -10.76 -7.69
N THR A 90 8.41 -11.39 -8.83
CA THR A 90 9.72 -11.36 -9.51
C THR A 90 9.75 -10.41 -10.72
N GLY A 91 8.59 -9.92 -11.17
CA GLY A 91 8.47 -8.98 -12.28
C GLY A 91 7.78 -7.67 -11.88
N HIS A 92 7.58 -6.77 -12.84
CA HIS A 92 7.02 -5.44 -12.59
C HIS A 92 5.50 -5.35 -12.75
N VAL A 93 4.82 -6.44 -13.12
CA VAL A 93 3.38 -6.44 -13.41
C VAL A 93 2.68 -7.47 -12.53
N ILE A 94 1.56 -7.05 -11.93
CA ILE A 94 0.68 -7.89 -11.14
C ILE A 94 -0.73 -7.76 -11.74
N SER A 95 -1.37 -8.90 -11.97
CA SER A 95 -2.69 -8.96 -12.56
C SER A 95 -3.55 -9.95 -11.80
N SER A 96 -4.86 -9.72 -11.82
CA SER A 96 -5.83 -10.66 -11.29
C SER A 96 -5.64 -12.06 -11.89
N PRO A 97 -5.94 -13.13 -11.13
CA PRO A 97 -6.01 -14.47 -11.69
C PRO A 97 -7.09 -14.55 -12.78
N SER A 98 -7.03 -15.56 -13.64
CA SER A 98 -8.14 -15.84 -14.56
C SER A 98 -9.39 -16.29 -13.77
N PRO A 99 -10.61 -16.13 -14.31
CA PRO A 99 -11.83 -16.56 -13.61
C PRO A 99 -11.82 -18.03 -13.19
N ASP A 100 -11.30 -18.93 -14.05
CA ASP A 100 -11.21 -20.36 -13.76
C ASP A 100 -10.15 -20.65 -12.69
N ASP A 101 -9.02 -19.96 -12.76
CA ASP A 101 -7.96 -20.08 -11.77
C ASP A 101 -8.41 -19.59 -10.39
N TRP A 102 -9.10 -18.46 -10.32
CA TRP A 102 -9.58 -17.94 -9.04
C TRP A 102 -10.69 -18.81 -8.43
N ARG A 103 -11.57 -19.36 -9.29
CA ARG A 103 -12.57 -20.35 -8.88
C ARG A 103 -11.92 -21.60 -8.28
N SER A 104 -10.76 -22.02 -8.80
CA SER A 104 -10.05 -23.21 -8.28
C SER A 104 -9.56 -23.07 -6.84
N ILE A 105 -9.43 -21.83 -6.34
CA ILE A 105 -9.09 -21.52 -4.95
C ILE A 105 -10.29 -20.99 -4.16
N ASP A 106 -11.51 -21.28 -4.62
CA ASP A 106 -12.75 -20.88 -3.94
C ASP A 106 -12.84 -19.36 -3.70
N TYR A 107 -12.39 -18.58 -4.68
CA TYR A 107 -12.36 -17.11 -4.65
C TYR A 107 -11.67 -16.51 -3.41
N ARG A 108 -10.74 -17.26 -2.78
CA ARG A 108 -10.00 -16.78 -1.62
C ARG A 108 -9.17 -15.53 -1.95
N PRO A 109 -8.93 -14.65 -0.97
CA PRO A 109 -8.03 -13.52 -1.14
C PRO A 109 -6.63 -13.97 -1.56
N VAL A 110 -6.01 -13.19 -2.45
CA VAL A 110 -4.67 -13.45 -2.96
C VAL A 110 -3.76 -12.30 -2.59
N GLU A 111 -2.55 -12.63 -2.16
CA GLU A 111 -1.59 -11.65 -1.66
C GLU A 111 -0.27 -11.71 -2.43
N TRP A 112 0.25 -10.56 -2.81
CA TRP A 112 1.55 -10.43 -3.46
C TRP A 112 2.47 -9.55 -2.62
N SER A 113 3.72 -9.96 -2.47
CA SER A 113 4.75 -9.16 -1.83
C SER A 113 5.72 -8.63 -2.88
N ILE A 114 5.85 -7.31 -2.96
CA ILE A 114 6.85 -6.65 -3.81
C ILE A 114 8.01 -6.21 -2.93
N ILE A 115 9.23 -6.52 -3.38
CA ILE A 115 10.48 -6.24 -2.67
C ILE A 115 11.39 -5.53 -3.68
N GLY A 116 11.53 -4.23 -3.50
CA GLY A 116 12.52 -3.40 -4.18
C GLY A 116 13.81 -3.28 -3.36
N LYS A 117 14.72 -2.43 -3.83
CA LYS A 117 16.01 -2.16 -3.16
C LYS A 117 15.84 -1.30 -1.91
N GLU A 118 16.65 -1.53 -0.88
CA GLU A 118 16.54 -0.92 0.46
C GLU A 118 16.41 0.62 0.48
N GLU A 119 17.05 1.34 -0.46
CA GLU A 119 17.00 2.81 -0.58
C GLU A 119 16.03 3.32 -1.68
N HIS A 120 14.98 2.56 -1.97
CA HIS A 120 13.98 2.90 -2.98
C HIS A 120 12.58 2.88 -2.39
N TRP A 121 11.73 3.78 -2.89
CA TRP A 121 10.29 3.71 -2.73
C TRP A 121 9.65 2.95 -3.90
N LEU A 122 8.41 2.56 -3.72
CA LEU A 122 7.66 1.81 -4.73
C LEU A 122 6.59 2.72 -5.33
N MET A 123 6.63 2.94 -6.64
CA MET A 123 5.56 3.61 -7.38
C MET A 123 4.64 2.60 -8.03
N ILE A 124 3.35 2.73 -7.75
CA ILE A 124 2.29 1.86 -8.24
C ILE A 124 1.51 2.61 -9.31
N SER A 125 1.34 2.00 -10.48
CA SER A 125 0.39 2.45 -11.49
C SER A 125 -0.62 1.35 -11.76
N ILE A 126 -1.90 1.59 -11.49
CA ILE A 126 -2.97 0.66 -11.86
C ILE A 126 -3.37 0.97 -13.30
N SER A 127 -3.22 0.00 -14.19
CA SER A 127 -3.53 0.13 -15.62
C SER A 127 -4.97 -0.23 -15.95
N LYS A 128 -5.55 -1.20 -15.23
CA LYS A 128 -6.92 -1.67 -15.41
C LYS A 128 -7.49 -2.07 -14.05
N ILE A 129 -8.74 -1.72 -13.78
CA ILE A 129 -9.48 -2.18 -12.60
C ILE A 129 -10.96 -2.28 -12.93
N GLU A 130 -11.58 -3.41 -12.59
CA GLU A 130 -13.02 -3.60 -12.58
C GLU A 130 -13.32 -4.43 -11.33
N ILE A 131 -13.50 -3.75 -10.21
CA ILE A 131 -13.84 -4.36 -8.93
C ILE A 131 -15.09 -3.64 -8.41
N PRO A 132 -16.23 -4.32 -8.19
CA PRO A 132 -17.39 -3.68 -7.57
C PRO A 132 -17.00 -3.00 -6.26
N ASP A 133 -17.40 -1.74 -6.08
CA ASP A 133 -17.15 -1.00 -4.85
C ASP A 133 -18.24 -1.37 -3.83
N GLU A 134 -17.92 -2.37 -3.00
CA GLU A 134 -18.77 -2.87 -1.93
C GLU A 134 -18.31 -2.37 -0.56
N ARG A 135 -17.43 -1.35 -0.51
CA ARG A 135 -16.91 -0.80 0.74
C ARG A 135 -18.02 -0.05 1.48
N ASP A 136 -18.21 -0.37 2.75
CA ASP A 136 -19.10 0.39 3.62
C ASP A 136 -18.40 1.66 4.10
N GLU A 137 -19.09 2.80 4.13
CA GLU A 137 -18.49 4.10 4.55
C GLU A 137 -18.01 4.09 6.01
N ASN A 138 -18.47 3.12 6.80
CA ASN A 138 -18.12 2.92 8.21
C ASN A 138 -17.12 1.77 8.44
N GLU A 139 -16.53 1.19 7.38
CA GLU A 139 -15.57 0.09 7.53
C GLU A 139 -14.28 0.55 8.21
N ASP A 140 -13.96 -0.12 9.31
CA ASP A 140 -12.72 0.09 10.04
C ASP A 140 -11.52 -0.43 9.22
N THR A 141 -10.70 0.50 8.73
CA THR A 141 -9.47 0.20 7.98
C THR A 141 -8.43 -0.57 8.79
N GLU A 142 -8.61 -0.73 10.10
CA GLU A 142 -7.72 -1.53 10.97
C GLU A 142 -7.88 -3.04 10.74
N GLN A 143 -9.01 -3.51 10.19
CA GLN A 143 -9.24 -4.94 9.93
C GLN A 143 -9.00 -5.27 8.45
N ARG A 144 -7.75 -5.56 8.11
CA ARG A 144 -7.32 -5.88 6.74
C ARG A 144 -8.09 -7.04 6.08
N ASP A 145 -8.43 -8.07 6.84
CA ASP A 145 -9.10 -9.28 6.33
C ASP A 145 -10.50 -9.02 5.74
N ILE A 146 -11.20 -7.98 6.23
CA ILE A 146 -12.55 -7.64 5.76
C ILE A 146 -12.53 -6.70 4.54
N LEU A 147 -11.43 -5.96 4.34
CA LEU A 147 -11.34 -4.96 3.28
C LEU A 147 -11.54 -5.56 1.90
N LYS A 148 -12.46 -4.97 1.14
CA LYS A 148 -12.74 -5.34 -0.25
C LYS A 148 -12.02 -4.41 -1.22
N GLY A 149 -11.54 -4.98 -2.32
CA GLY A 149 -10.77 -4.30 -3.36
C GLY A 149 -9.31 -4.73 -3.42
N LEU A 150 -8.48 -3.79 -3.85
CA LEU A 150 -7.03 -3.87 -3.81
C LEU A 150 -6.52 -3.09 -2.60
N THR A 151 -5.95 -3.79 -1.63
CA THR A 151 -5.38 -3.22 -0.41
C THR A 151 -3.85 -3.23 -0.53
N PHE A 152 -3.23 -2.09 -0.28
CA PHE A 152 -1.78 -1.90 -0.32
C PHE A 152 -1.28 -1.61 1.09
N ASN A 153 -0.40 -2.46 1.60
CA ASN A 153 0.23 -2.34 2.90
C ASN A 153 1.73 -2.03 2.76
N GLU A 154 2.27 -1.26 3.69
CA GLU A 154 3.74 -1.18 3.85
C GLU A 154 4.27 -2.48 4.44
N GLY A 155 5.45 -2.91 4.00
CA GLY A 155 6.12 -4.10 4.56
C GLY A 155 5.57 -5.44 4.08
N LEU A 156 6.06 -6.51 4.70
CA LEU A 156 5.58 -7.88 4.49
C LEU A 156 4.44 -8.16 5.46
N CYS A 157 3.37 -8.76 4.95
CA CYS A 157 2.31 -9.29 5.81
C CYS A 157 2.54 -10.79 6.00
N HIS A 158 2.64 -11.21 7.26
CA HIS A 158 2.77 -12.61 7.62
C HIS A 158 1.53 -13.06 8.37
N ARG A 159 0.82 -14.04 7.81
CA ARG A 159 -0.35 -14.65 8.44
C ARG A 159 0.10 -15.81 9.30
N ASN A 160 0.34 -15.55 10.59
CA ASN A 160 0.48 -16.62 11.58
C ASN A 160 -0.89 -16.97 12.16
N GLN A 161 -1.05 -18.20 12.66
CA GLN A 161 -2.33 -18.78 13.12
C GLN A 161 -3.07 -17.99 14.22
N LEU A 162 -2.47 -16.95 14.79
CA LEU A 162 -3.03 -16.18 15.90
C LEU A 162 -3.01 -14.65 15.68
N ASN A 163 -2.06 -14.10 14.92
CA ASN A 163 -1.95 -12.65 14.66
C ASN A 163 -1.50 -12.40 13.21
N GLU A 164 -2.11 -11.41 12.54
CA GLU A 164 -1.58 -10.85 11.30
C GLU A 164 -0.60 -9.73 11.64
N GLU A 165 0.68 -9.97 11.42
CA GLU A 165 1.69 -8.93 11.45
C GLU A 165 1.81 -8.36 10.05
N CYS A 166 1.13 -7.24 9.81
CA CYS A 166 1.10 -6.53 8.55
C CYS A 166 1.36 -5.04 8.82
N GLY A 167 2.13 -4.39 7.96
CA GLY A 167 2.33 -2.95 8.10
C GLY A 167 1.08 -2.16 7.72
N PRO A 168 1.08 -0.84 7.96
CA PRO A 168 -0.10 0.01 7.79
C PRO A 168 -0.66 -0.07 6.37
N VAL A 169 -1.99 0.00 6.26
CA VAL A 169 -2.68 0.15 4.99
C VAL A 169 -2.40 1.55 4.45
N VAL A 170 -1.74 1.63 3.29
CA VAL A 170 -1.41 2.89 2.59
C VAL A 170 -2.56 3.33 1.71
N PHE A 171 -3.17 2.37 1.02
CA PHE A 171 -4.15 2.66 -0.01
C PHE A 171 -5.10 1.48 -0.20
N VAL A 172 -6.39 1.78 -0.39
CA VAL A 172 -7.42 0.78 -0.73
C VAL A 172 -8.19 1.33 -1.92
N HIS A 173 -8.31 0.52 -2.97
CA HIS A 173 -9.04 0.93 -4.17
C HIS A 173 -9.94 -0.17 -4.72
N ALA A 174 -11.17 0.23 -5.00
CA ALA A 174 -12.17 -0.53 -5.74
C ALA A 174 -12.87 0.42 -6.72
N GLY A 175 -13.64 -0.14 -7.64
CA GLY A 175 -14.32 0.58 -8.71
C GLY A 175 -13.86 0.18 -10.10
N TYR A 176 -14.31 0.96 -11.08
CA TYR A 176 -14.10 0.71 -12.52
C TYR A 176 -13.15 1.72 -13.18
N SER A 177 -12.64 2.68 -12.41
CA SER A 177 -11.70 3.70 -12.85
C SER A 177 -10.35 3.50 -12.16
N PRO A 178 -9.25 3.39 -12.91
CA PRO A 178 -7.92 3.39 -12.31
C PRO A 178 -7.65 4.71 -11.58
N PRO A 179 -7.08 4.68 -10.36
CA PRO A 179 -6.69 5.88 -9.63
C PRO A 179 -5.40 6.45 -10.23
N LYS A 180 -5.03 7.66 -9.80
CA LYS A 180 -3.74 8.24 -10.12
C LYS A 180 -2.61 7.39 -9.50
N ASP A 181 -1.49 7.30 -10.20
CA ASP A 181 -0.27 6.68 -9.70
C ASP A 181 0.10 7.25 -8.31
N PHE A 182 0.49 6.36 -7.41
CA PHE A 182 0.81 6.68 -6.02
C PHE A 182 2.08 5.97 -5.58
N ILE A 183 2.65 6.45 -4.47
CA ILE A 183 3.93 5.98 -3.95
C ILE A 183 3.73 5.37 -2.57
N ILE A 184 4.34 4.21 -2.37
CA ILE A 184 4.50 3.58 -1.07
C ILE A 184 5.90 3.92 -0.57
N LYS A 185 6.00 4.56 0.61
CA LYS A 185 7.27 5.06 1.18
C LYS A 185 8.07 3.96 1.89
N SER A 186 8.13 2.81 1.23
CA SER A 186 8.84 1.61 1.68
C SER A 186 9.41 0.90 0.46
N HIS A 187 10.55 0.23 0.62
CA HIS A 187 11.09 -0.67 -0.41
C HIS A 187 10.35 -2.02 -0.45
N ILE A 188 9.48 -2.27 0.52
CA ILE A 188 8.67 -3.48 0.63
C ILE A 188 7.21 -3.10 0.74
N ALA A 189 6.35 -3.77 -0.01
CA ALA A 189 4.91 -3.64 0.15
C ALA A 189 4.20 -4.98 -0.07
N THR A 190 3.04 -5.12 0.54
CA THR A 190 2.13 -6.26 0.34
C THR A 190 0.83 -5.78 -0.26
N ILE A 191 0.36 -6.50 -1.29
CA ILE A 191 -0.83 -6.16 -2.06
C ILE A 191 -1.81 -7.31 -1.89
N GLN A 192 -2.99 -7.03 -1.32
CA GLN A 192 -4.07 -8.00 -1.20
C GLN A 192 -5.15 -7.71 -2.24
N PHE A 193 -5.65 -8.76 -2.86
CA PHE A 193 -6.84 -8.73 -3.69
C PHE A 193 -7.94 -9.55 -3.02
N ASN A 194 -8.98 -8.87 -2.58
CA ASN A 194 -10.17 -9.45 -1.94
C ASN A 194 -11.40 -8.86 -2.61
N ALA A 195 -12.00 -9.58 -3.55
CA ALA A 195 -13.05 -9.02 -4.41
C ALA A 195 -14.09 -10.10 -4.76
N PRO A 196 -15.29 -9.71 -5.22
CA PRO A 196 -16.29 -10.67 -5.67
C PRO A 196 -15.90 -11.34 -7.00
N PRO A 197 -16.46 -12.54 -7.30
CA PRO A 197 -16.19 -13.25 -8.55
C PRO A 197 -16.43 -12.38 -9.80
N GLY A 198 -15.53 -12.49 -10.79
CA GLY A 198 -15.59 -11.70 -12.02
C GLY A 198 -14.81 -10.38 -11.96
N SER A 199 -14.32 -10.00 -10.78
CA SER A 199 -13.45 -8.84 -10.62
C SER A 199 -12.10 -9.03 -11.30
N LEU A 200 -11.52 -7.95 -11.83
CA LEU A 200 -10.23 -7.98 -12.50
C LEU A 200 -9.40 -6.73 -12.24
N PHE A 201 -8.08 -6.88 -12.33
CA PHE A 201 -7.16 -5.77 -12.27
C PHE A 201 -5.85 -6.08 -12.99
N SER A 202 -5.13 -5.02 -13.33
CA SER A 202 -3.77 -5.08 -13.81
C SER A 202 -3.03 -3.84 -13.32
N LEU A 203 -1.94 -4.03 -12.60
CA LEU A 203 -1.09 -2.97 -12.10
C LEU A 203 0.36 -3.23 -12.47
N ARG A 204 1.14 -2.15 -12.52
CA ARG A 204 2.59 -2.18 -12.62
C ARG A 204 3.21 -1.48 -11.43
N TRP A 205 4.40 -1.90 -11.05
CA TRP A 205 5.17 -1.25 -10.01
C TRP A 205 6.62 -1.03 -10.47
N GLN A 206 7.24 0.03 -9.95
CA GLN A 206 8.63 0.35 -10.23
C GLN A 206 9.30 0.99 -9.02
N GLU A 207 10.62 0.85 -8.95
CA GLU A 207 11.44 1.41 -7.88
C GLU A 207 11.79 2.86 -8.17
N ILE A 208 11.70 3.73 -7.16
CA ILE A 208 12.14 5.12 -7.21
C ILE A 208 13.22 5.32 -6.16
N PRO A 209 14.46 5.68 -6.53
CA PRO A 209 15.49 6.01 -5.54
C PRO A 209 15.03 7.15 -4.64
N ILE A 210 15.19 7.01 -3.32
CA ILE A 210 14.77 8.03 -2.34
C ILE A 210 15.44 9.39 -2.66
N ALA A 211 16.69 9.38 -3.11
CA ALA A 211 17.40 10.58 -3.54
C ALA A 211 16.70 11.31 -4.70
N THR A 212 16.10 10.59 -5.64
CA THR A 212 15.36 11.18 -6.76
C THR A 212 13.98 11.67 -6.31
N ALA A 213 13.29 10.91 -5.45
CA ALA A 213 12.02 11.34 -4.86
C ALA A 213 12.20 12.67 -4.09
N ASN A 214 13.25 12.77 -3.28
CA ASN A 214 13.61 13.99 -2.56
C ASN A 214 14.09 15.12 -3.48
N ALA A 215 14.79 14.82 -4.58
CA ALA A 215 15.17 15.83 -5.58
C ALA A 215 13.96 16.38 -6.37
N THR A 216 12.90 15.59 -6.55
CA THR A 216 11.63 16.07 -7.13
C THR A 216 10.88 16.97 -6.13
N LEU A 217 11.01 16.71 -4.82
CA LEU A 217 10.52 17.57 -3.74
C LEU A 217 11.32 18.88 -3.62
N HIS A 218 12.59 18.86 -4.02
CA HIS A 218 13.50 20.02 -3.98
C HIS A 218 13.80 20.63 -5.35
N ALA A 219 13.12 20.21 -6.43
CA ALA A 219 13.35 20.75 -7.76
C ALA A 219 12.96 22.24 -7.78
N PRO A 220 13.91 23.17 -7.95
CA PRO A 220 13.58 24.56 -8.17
C PRO A 220 13.17 24.68 -9.63
N ASN A 221 11.85 24.67 -9.89
CA ASN A 221 11.14 25.34 -10.98
C ASN A 221 9.83 24.62 -11.36
N LYS A 222 8.79 24.85 -10.57
CA LYS A 222 7.62 25.53 -11.13
C LYS A 222 7.66 26.93 -10.54
N THR A 223 7.65 27.92 -11.43
CA THR A 223 7.52 29.33 -11.09
C THR A 223 6.59 29.50 -9.90
N GLU A 224 7.11 30.11 -8.85
CA GLU A 224 6.34 30.76 -7.79
C GLU A 224 5.28 31.63 -8.46
N ILE A 225 4.09 31.07 -8.65
CA ILE A 225 2.87 31.86 -8.54
C ILE A 225 2.56 31.77 -7.05
N ASP A 226 3.23 32.64 -6.31
CA ASP A 226 2.89 33.15 -4.99
C ASP A 226 1.78 32.37 -4.24
N GLU A 227 2.06 31.15 -3.78
CA GLU A 227 1.15 30.43 -2.89
C GLU A 227 0.97 31.19 -1.55
N SER A 228 1.93 32.06 -1.20
CA SER A 228 1.83 32.97 -0.06
C SER A 228 0.79 34.08 -0.22
N ALA A 229 0.38 34.44 -1.44
CA ALA A 229 -0.70 35.40 -1.68
C ALA A 229 -2.11 34.78 -1.58
N VAL A 230 -2.22 33.44 -1.57
CA VAL A 230 -3.51 32.74 -1.59
C VAL A 230 -4.05 32.47 -0.19
N PHE A 231 -3.17 32.29 0.81
CA PHE A 231 -3.55 32.03 2.19
C PHE A 231 -3.40 33.29 3.06
N THR A 232 -4.48 33.65 3.77
CA THR A 232 -4.55 34.86 4.61
C THR A 232 -4.13 34.60 6.06
N CYS A 233 -3.85 33.35 6.43
CA CYS A 233 -3.55 32.91 7.80
C CYS A 233 -2.85 31.54 7.82
N GLY A 234 -2.23 31.20 8.94
CA GLY A 234 -1.59 29.90 9.18
C GLY A 234 -0.06 29.94 9.14
N GLY A 235 0.58 28.77 9.08
CA GLY A 235 2.04 28.64 9.16
C GLY A 235 2.51 27.25 9.58
N ALA A 236 3.80 27.11 9.88
CA ALA A 236 4.38 25.88 10.41
C ALA A 236 4.16 25.78 11.92
N LEU A 237 3.67 24.64 12.40
CA LEU A 237 3.48 24.32 13.80
C LEU A 237 4.48 23.26 14.23
N ILE A 238 5.11 23.48 15.38
CA ILE A 238 6.09 22.57 15.98
C ILE A 238 5.40 21.81 17.11
N PRO A 239 5.12 20.51 16.96
CA PRO A 239 4.42 19.74 17.98
C PRO A 239 5.30 19.54 19.21
N THR A 240 4.68 19.59 20.38
CA THR A 240 5.26 19.29 21.70
C THR A 240 4.61 18.06 22.33
N TYR A 241 5.20 17.51 23.40
CA TYR A 241 4.55 16.45 24.19
C TYR A 241 3.32 16.94 24.95
N GLU A 242 3.26 18.22 25.30
CA GLU A 242 2.04 18.83 25.81
C GLU A 242 1.07 19.13 24.65
N PRO A 243 -0.23 18.81 24.80
CA PRO A 243 -1.24 19.14 23.79
C PRO A 243 -1.29 20.63 23.48
N GLN A 244 -1.18 20.97 22.20
CA GLN A 244 -1.34 22.34 21.70
C GLN A 244 -2.73 22.49 21.07
N TYR A 245 -3.40 23.60 21.36
CA TYR A 245 -4.72 23.89 20.80
C TYR A 245 -4.58 24.84 19.60
N LEU A 246 -5.21 24.48 18.48
CA LEU A 246 -5.46 25.42 17.41
C LEU A 246 -6.85 26.01 17.61
N THR A 247 -6.90 27.31 17.89
CA THR A 247 -8.15 28.04 18.08
C THR A 247 -8.54 28.78 16.80
N ASN A 248 -9.75 29.32 16.79
CA ASN A 248 -10.39 29.93 15.64
C ASN A 248 -9.49 30.98 14.94
N PRO A 249 -9.21 30.84 13.63
CA PRO A 249 -8.52 31.87 12.87
C PRO A 249 -9.38 33.14 12.81
N GLY A 250 -8.91 34.23 13.42
CA GLY A 250 -9.62 35.51 13.47
C GLY A 250 -9.96 36.00 14.87
N GLY A 251 -9.74 35.20 15.92
CA GLY A 251 -9.69 35.70 17.30
C GLY A 251 -8.34 36.37 17.58
N THR A 252 -8.15 37.62 17.16
CA THR A 252 -6.88 38.35 17.37
C THR A 252 -6.63 38.65 18.85
N ALA A 253 -5.47 38.27 19.36
CA ALA A 253 -4.86 38.96 20.49
C ALA A 253 -4.50 40.41 20.08
N PRO A 254 -4.29 41.36 21.02
CA PRO A 254 -3.99 42.76 20.71
C PRO A 254 -2.75 42.99 19.83
N ASP A 255 -1.88 41.98 19.70
CA ASP A 255 -0.66 41.98 18.89
C ASP A 255 -0.80 41.27 17.53
N GLY A 256 -2.00 40.76 17.20
CA GLY A 256 -2.26 40.03 15.96
C GLY A 256 -1.69 38.61 15.91
N SER A 257 -1.18 38.07 17.02
CA SER A 257 -0.66 36.70 17.10
C SER A 257 -1.74 35.65 17.38
N PHE A 258 -1.50 34.42 16.91
CA PHE A 258 -2.35 33.26 17.18
C PHE A 258 -2.21 32.82 18.63
N THR A 259 -3.32 32.53 19.31
CA THR A 259 -3.28 32.03 20.69
C THR A 259 -3.39 30.51 20.72
N THR A 260 -2.36 29.84 21.25
CA THR A 260 -2.38 28.41 21.61
C THR A 260 -3.01 28.18 22.99
N VAL A 261 -3.71 29.18 23.51
CA VAL A 261 -4.29 29.18 24.85
C VAL A 261 -5.54 28.30 24.84
N MET A 262 -5.68 27.46 25.87
CA MET A 262 -6.85 26.61 26.09
C MET A 262 -8.13 27.47 26.03
N PRO A 263 -9.14 27.10 25.22
CA PRO A 263 -10.39 27.84 25.19
C PRO A 263 -11.05 27.79 26.57
N ILE A 264 -11.29 28.97 27.15
CA ILE A 264 -11.86 29.12 28.51
C ILE A 264 -13.30 28.58 28.57
N THR A 265 -13.98 28.49 27.42
CA THR A 265 -15.33 27.93 27.31
C THR A 265 -15.43 27.03 26.07
N THR A 266 -15.94 25.81 26.26
CA THR A 266 -16.43 24.98 25.16
C THR A 266 -17.54 25.73 24.44
N THR A 267 -17.54 25.79 23.12
CA THR A 267 -18.58 26.43 22.29
C THR A 267 -19.91 25.68 22.29
N THR A 268 -20.26 25.03 23.42
CA THR A 268 -21.48 24.26 23.62
C THR A 268 -22.73 25.10 23.88
N ASP A 269 -22.61 26.42 24.02
CA ASP A 269 -23.81 27.27 24.07
C ASP A 269 -24.34 27.50 22.66
N ARG A 270 -25.44 26.80 22.37
CA ARG A 270 -26.26 26.92 21.16
C ARG A 270 -26.32 28.36 20.66
N TRP A 271 -25.89 28.58 19.42
CA TRP A 271 -26.18 29.78 18.63
C TRP A 271 -27.69 29.91 18.38
N HIS A 272 -28.47 30.24 19.41
CA HIS A 272 -29.83 30.70 19.22
C HIS A 272 -29.80 32.16 18.75
N ARG A 273 -30.23 32.37 17.51
CA ARG A 273 -30.56 33.68 16.96
C ARG A 273 -31.46 34.44 17.93
N TYR A 274 -30.95 35.53 18.50
CA TYR A 274 -31.76 36.72 18.74
C TYR A 274 -30.94 37.98 18.39
N SER A 275 -31.53 38.79 17.51
CA SER A 275 -31.13 40.17 17.29
C SER A 275 -31.51 40.98 18.51
N HIS A 276 -30.54 41.58 19.19
CA HIS A 276 -30.79 42.69 20.10
C HIS A 276 -29.78 43.80 19.83
N TYR A 277 -30.32 45.00 19.62
CA TYR A 277 -29.66 46.25 19.32
C TYR A 277 -28.47 46.56 20.25
N GLY A 278 -27.32 46.94 19.66
CA GLY A 278 -26.34 47.85 20.25
C GLY A 278 -25.23 47.27 21.12
N ASN A 279 -24.19 46.65 20.52
CA ASN A 279 -22.78 46.76 20.97
C ASN A 279 -21.83 46.13 19.92
N PRO A 280 -20.66 46.72 19.58
CA PRO A 280 -19.90 46.40 18.37
C PRO A 280 -18.76 45.38 18.55
N TYR A 281 -18.83 44.46 19.53
CA TYR A 281 -17.82 43.40 19.66
C TYR A 281 -18.49 42.06 19.97
N ARG A 282 -18.75 41.25 18.93
CA ARG A 282 -19.10 39.84 19.09
C ARG A 282 -17.81 39.03 19.00
N ALA A 283 -17.22 38.72 20.15
CA ALA A 283 -16.05 37.86 20.27
C ALA A 283 -16.47 36.39 20.12
N GLY A 284 -15.85 35.65 19.19
CA GLY A 284 -15.88 34.18 19.20
C GLY A 284 -16.25 33.45 17.90
N GLY A 285 -16.22 34.09 16.73
CA GLY A 285 -16.43 33.43 15.42
C GLY A 285 -15.20 33.54 14.50
N TYR A 286 -15.18 32.77 13.40
CA TYR A 286 -14.14 32.88 12.37
C TYR A 286 -14.52 34.03 11.45
N ALA A 287 -13.52 34.75 10.92
CA ALA A 287 -13.79 35.84 9.98
C ALA A 287 -14.19 35.29 8.61
N ASP A 288 -15.00 36.06 7.88
CA ASP A 288 -15.40 35.71 6.51
C ASP A 288 -14.19 35.71 5.56
N ASN A 289 -14.26 34.87 4.51
CA ASN A 289 -13.26 34.78 3.43
C ASN A 289 -11.83 34.42 3.88
N LEU A 290 -11.68 33.75 5.02
CA LEU A 290 -10.39 33.27 5.48
C LEU A 290 -9.91 32.06 4.69
N LYS A 291 -8.63 32.07 4.32
CA LYS A 291 -7.92 30.94 3.71
C LYS A 291 -6.72 30.60 4.57
N CYS A 292 -6.87 29.67 5.51
CA CYS A 292 -5.79 29.31 6.42
C CYS A 292 -5.13 27.99 6.04
N ARG A 293 -3.79 27.92 6.21
CA ARG A 293 -3.03 26.67 6.04
C ARG A 293 -2.04 26.48 7.18
N TRP A 294 -2.16 25.36 7.90
CA TRP A 294 -1.18 24.96 8.90
C TRP A 294 -0.44 23.70 8.46
N THR A 295 0.86 23.65 8.76
CA THR A 295 1.70 22.48 8.50
C THR A 295 2.31 22.01 9.80
N ILE A 296 1.96 20.81 10.24
CA ILE A 296 2.53 20.18 11.44
C ILE A 296 3.60 19.20 10.99
N VAL A 297 4.86 19.47 11.35
CA VAL A 297 5.99 18.59 11.01
C VAL A 297 6.34 17.76 12.24
N ARG A 298 6.21 16.43 12.12
CA ARG A 298 6.57 15.52 13.21
C ARG A 298 8.09 15.51 13.44
N PRO A 299 8.57 15.43 14.70
CA PRO A 299 9.96 15.12 15.00
C PRO A 299 10.35 13.72 14.47
N GLN A 300 11.63 13.50 14.21
CA GLN A 300 12.11 12.17 13.80
C GLN A 300 11.71 11.12 14.85
N PHE A 301 11.15 9.99 14.38
CA PHE A 301 10.69 8.87 15.20
C PHE A 301 9.49 9.15 16.14
N ALA A 302 8.76 10.26 15.96
CA ALA A 302 7.55 10.56 16.72
C ALA A 302 6.29 10.60 15.82
N GLY A 303 5.15 10.15 16.36
CA GLY A 303 3.84 10.31 15.73
C GLY A 303 3.19 11.65 16.12
N VAL A 304 2.26 12.14 15.31
CA VAL A 304 1.40 13.29 15.65
C VAL A 304 -0.03 12.78 15.75
N SER A 305 -0.68 13.01 16.89
CA SER A 305 -2.11 12.71 17.08
C SER A 305 -2.89 14.01 17.01
N ILE A 306 -3.96 14.02 16.22
CA ILE A 306 -4.83 15.18 16.02
C ILE A 306 -6.22 14.79 16.48
N ARG A 307 -6.81 15.62 17.34
CA ARG A 307 -8.18 15.45 17.84
C ARG A 307 -8.96 16.73 17.62
N ILE A 308 -10.08 16.63 16.92
CA ILE A 308 -11.05 17.73 16.77
C ILE A 308 -11.81 17.83 18.10
N VAL A 309 -11.70 18.97 18.77
CA VAL A 309 -12.34 19.22 20.07
C VAL A 309 -13.74 19.80 19.90
N SER A 310 -13.90 20.72 18.96
CA SER A 310 -15.20 21.29 18.55
C SER A 310 -15.14 21.75 17.09
N MET A 311 -16.27 21.71 16.40
CA MET A 311 -16.42 22.19 15.03
C MET A 311 -17.83 22.78 14.87
N ASP A 312 -17.91 23.95 14.23
CA ASP A 312 -19.15 24.66 13.95
C ASP A 312 -18.91 25.48 12.67
N LEU A 313 -19.21 24.89 11.51
CA LEU A 313 -18.98 25.47 10.17
C LEU A 313 -20.32 25.67 9.45
N GLU A 314 -20.38 26.57 8.47
CA GLU A 314 -21.55 26.73 7.62
C GLU A 314 -21.78 25.48 6.75
N GLU A 315 -22.96 24.87 6.88
CA GLU A 315 -23.32 23.62 6.21
C GLU A 315 -23.68 23.82 4.73
N HIS A 316 -23.14 22.95 3.86
CA HIS A 316 -23.53 22.84 2.47
C HIS A 316 -23.29 21.43 1.92
N VAL A 317 -24.17 20.93 1.06
CA VAL A 317 -24.11 19.55 0.51
C VAL A 317 -22.77 19.23 -0.19
N ASP A 318 -22.17 20.23 -0.85
CA ASP A 318 -20.86 20.12 -1.52
C ASP A 318 -19.73 20.86 -0.78
N CYS A 319 -19.92 21.24 0.49
CA CYS A 319 -18.92 21.97 1.27
C CYS A 319 -18.41 23.28 0.63
N ARG A 320 -19.25 23.95 -0.16
CA ARG A 320 -18.83 25.10 -0.98
C ARG A 320 -18.68 26.42 -0.21
N PHE A 321 -19.22 26.47 1.01
CA PHE A 321 -19.19 27.65 1.87
C PHE A 321 -17.97 27.53 2.80
N ASP A 322 -18.12 26.82 3.91
CA ASP A 322 -17.04 26.58 4.86
C ASP A 322 -16.66 25.10 4.91
N TYR A 323 -15.37 24.82 5.06
CA TYR A 323 -14.86 23.47 5.23
C TYR A 323 -13.58 23.46 6.04
N PHE A 324 -13.36 22.35 6.75
CA PHE A 324 -12.07 22.01 7.33
C PHE A 324 -11.50 20.83 6.54
N ALA A 325 -10.22 20.91 6.20
CA ALA A 325 -9.51 19.93 5.42
C ALA A 325 -8.26 19.46 6.18
N LEU A 326 -8.16 18.15 6.41
CA LEU A 326 -6.97 17.53 6.97
C LEU A 326 -6.29 16.69 5.90
N ALA A 327 -4.99 16.91 5.69
CA ALA A 327 -4.17 16.09 4.82
C ALA A 327 -2.96 15.57 5.61
N ALA A 328 -2.82 14.25 5.68
CA ALA A 328 -1.66 13.58 6.23
C ALA A 328 -0.79 13.07 5.07
N GLY A 329 0.47 13.50 5.00
CA GLY A 329 1.37 13.09 3.92
C GLY A 329 2.27 14.22 3.45
N ASP A 330 2.77 14.08 2.23
CA ASP A 330 3.62 15.09 1.60
C ASP A 330 2.81 16.33 1.22
N THR A 331 3.29 17.53 1.55
CA THR A 331 2.60 18.79 1.26
C THR A 331 2.39 19.01 -0.25
N SER A 332 3.18 18.32 -1.08
CA SER A 332 3.06 18.31 -2.55
C SER A 332 1.88 17.50 -3.09
N MET A 333 1.18 16.72 -2.26
CA MET A 333 0.04 15.89 -2.66
C MET A 333 -1.30 16.62 -2.57
N VAL A 334 -1.34 17.80 -1.94
CA VAL A 334 -2.55 18.61 -1.81
C VAL A 334 -2.43 19.80 -2.76
N SER A 335 -3.14 19.73 -3.90
CA SER A 335 -3.21 20.88 -4.81
C SER A 335 -4.38 21.78 -4.42
N PHE A 336 -4.09 23.07 -4.23
CA PHE A 336 -5.08 24.10 -3.99
C PHE A 336 -5.32 24.91 -5.27
N GLU A 337 -6.57 25.19 -5.60
CA GLU A 337 -6.95 26.12 -6.68
C GLU A 337 -7.73 27.27 -6.05
N ASN A 338 -7.21 28.49 -6.13
CA ASN A 338 -7.76 29.67 -5.44
C ASN A 338 -7.96 29.49 -3.92
N GLY A 339 -7.13 28.66 -3.27
CA GLY A 339 -7.22 28.35 -1.84
C GLY A 339 -8.24 27.27 -1.48
N GLN A 340 -8.96 26.73 -2.48
CA GLN A 340 -9.81 25.55 -2.32
C GLN A 340 -9.03 24.27 -2.59
N VAL A 341 -9.18 23.27 -1.73
CA VAL A 341 -8.57 21.96 -1.93
C VAL A 341 -9.20 21.32 -3.17
N LYS A 342 -8.38 20.96 -4.15
CA LYS A 342 -8.88 20.42 -5.42
C LYS A 342 -9.41 19.00 -5.24
N TYR A 343 -8.68 18.12 -4.56
CA TYR A 343 -9.09 16.75 -4.19
C TYR A 343 -8.20 16.20 -3.05
N VAL A 344 -8.74 15.31 -2.23
CA VAL A 344 -8.11 14.61 -1.06
C VAL A 344 -8.06 15.42 0.24
N ALA A 345 -9.17 16.03 0.62
CA ALA A 345 -9.43 16.32 2.02
C ALA A 345 -10.82 15.80 2.37
N SER A 346 -10.93 15.08 3.48
CA SER A 346 -12.25 14.86 4.09
C SER A 346 -12.81 16.22 4.42
N CYS A 347 -13.92 16.61 3.77
CA CYS A 347 -14.69 17.74 4.21
C CYS A 347 -15.50 17.31 5.43
N PHE A 348 -15.42 18.09 6.50
CA PHE A 348 -16.22 17.86 7.70
C PHE A 348 -17.36 18.89 7.76
N ILE A 349 -18.57 18.36 7.92
CA ILE A 349 -19.81 19.12 8.20
C ILE A 349 -20.20 18.80 9.65
N ARG A 350 -20.95 19.72 10.26
CA ARG A 350 -21.39 19.68 11.67
C ARG A 350 -22.03 18.36 12.11
#